data_AF-A0AAD6TPG1-F1
#
_entry.id   AF-A0AAD6TPG1-F1
#
_cell.length_a   1.000
_cell.length_b   1.000
_cell.length_c   1.000
_cell.angle_alpha   90.00
_cell.angle_beta   90.00
_cell.angle_gamma   90.00
#
_symmetry.space_group_name_H-M   'P 1'
#
loop_
_entity.id
_entity.type
_entity.pdbx_description
1 polymer ?
#
loop_
_entity_poly.entity_id
_entity_poly.type
_entity_poly.pdbx_seq_one_letter_code
_entity_poly.pdbx_strand_id
1 'polypeptide(L)'
;VPRVPIFGGGDAFSAAGYWDCVVASTVDGVMVARGALIKPWIFTEIKEHREWDISARERLEGVRRYAEYGLTHFGTDTAGVNSARRY
;
A
#
# COMPACT_ATOMS: atom_id res chain seq x y z
N VAL A 1 -32.40 -7.77 7.13
CA VAL A 1 -31.43 -7.60 6.03
C VAL A 1 -30.04 -7.56 6.65
N PRO A 2 -29.04 -8.31 6.15
CA PRO A 2 -27.68 -8.23 6.69
C PRO A 2 -27.10 -6.81 6.47
N ARG A 3 -26.29 -6.35 7.43
CA ARG A 3 -25.58 -5.07 7.31
C ARG A 3 -24.58 -5.15 6.15
N VAL A 4 -24.58 -4.14 5.28
CA VAL A 4 -23.61 -4.00 4.19
C VAL A 4 -22.37 -3.29 4.74
N PRO A 5 -21.16 -3.86 4.63
CA PRO A 5 -19.93 -3.18 5.05
C PRO A 5 -19.65 -1.94 4.20
N ILE A 6 -19.30 -0.84 4.85
CA ILE A 6 -18.98 0.44 4.19
C ILE A 6 -17.50 0.75 4.38
N PHE A 7 -16.79 0.98 3.27
CA PHE A 7 -15.38 1.37 3.31
C PHE A 7 -15.23 2.84 2.90
N GLY A 8 -14.62 3.64 3.77
CA GLY A 8 -14.23 5.01 3.47
C GLY A 8 -13.08 5.05 2.48
N GLY A 9 -12.86 6.21 1.85
CA GLY A 9 -11.73 6.41 0.95
C GLY A 9 -11.18 7.83 1.07
N GLY A 10 -9.85 7.93 1.20
CA GLY A 10 -9.17 9.22 1.30
C GLY A 10 -8.06 9.21 2.36
N ASP A 11 -6.95 9.88 2.05
CA ASP A 11 -5.89 10.34 2.96
C ASP A 11 -5.33 9.39 4.03
N ALA A 12 -5.43 8.08 3.83
CA ALA A 12 -4.73 7.08 4.65
C ALA A 12 -3.25 6.94 4.24
N PHE A 13 -2.37 7.66 4.95
CA PHE A 13 -0.90 7.64 4.74
C PHE A 13 -0.12 7.00 5.90
N SER A 14 -0.78 6.69 7.02
CA SER A 14 -0.21 6.11 8.23
C SER A 14 -1.23 5.22 8.93
N ALA A 15 -0.80 4.37 9.87
CA ALA A 15 -1.73 3.56 10.64
C ALA A 15 -2.63 4.44 11.52
N ALA A 16 -2.06 5.48 12.13
CA ALA A 16 -2.81 6.46 12.91
C ALA A 16 -3.90 7.13 12.05
N GLY A 17 -3.53 7.65 10.87
CA GLY A 17 -4.49 8.33 9.98
C GLY A 17 -5.60 7.40 9.49
N TYR A 18 -5.30 6.13 9.22
CA TYR A 18 -6.32 5.12 8.92
C TYR A 18 -7.32 4.97 10.07
N TRP A 19 -6.83 4.76 11.29
CA TRP A 19 -7.69 4.52 12.46
C TRP A 19 -8.47 5.75 12.90
N ASP A 20 -7.88 6.94 12.78
CA ASP A 20 -8.56 8.22 12.99
C ASP A 20 -9.76 8.36 12.04
N CYS A 21 -9.60 8.03 10.75
CA CYS A 21 -10.69 8.02 9.78
C CYS A 21 -11.79 7.01 10.13
N VAL A 22 -11.42 5.80 10.55
CA VAL A 22 -12.37 4.76 10.99
C VAL A 22 -13.20 5.24 12.18
N VAL A 23 -12.54 5.78 13.21
CA VAL A 23 -13.20 6.29 14.42
C VAL A 23 -14.11 7.49 14.10
N ALA A 24 -13.66 8.40 13.24
CA ALA A 24 -14.41 9.62 12.91
C ALA A 24 -15.63 9.36 11.98
N SER A 25 -15.57 8.34 11.12
CA SER A 25 -16.54 8.19 10.00
C SER A 25 -17.48 6.99 10.11
N THR A 26 -17.41 6.20 11.19
CA THR A 26 -18.25 4.98 11.40
C THR A 26 -18.17 3.93 10.28
N VAL A 27 -17.11 3.98 9.47
CA VAL A 27 -16.85 3.03 8.37
C VAL A 27 -16.26 1.74 8.93
N ASP A 28 -16.47 0.63 8.22
CA ASP A 28 -15.90 -0.68 8.56
C ASP A 28 -14.42 -0.81 8.22
N GLY A 29 -13.91 0.12 7.40
CA GLY A 29 -12.49 0.23 7.05
C GLY A 29 -12.25 1.39 6.09
N VAL A 30 -10.99 1.59 5.71
CA VAL A 30 -10.59 2.65 4.77
C VAL A 30 -9.79 2.06 3.61
N MET A 31 -10.08 2.49 2.39
CA MET A 31 -9.30 2.13 1.22
C MET A 31 -8.00 2.95 1.17
N VAL A 32 -6.88 2.25 1.01
CA VAL A 32 -5.55 2.86 0.90
C VAL A 32 -5.12 2.84 -0.58
N ALA A 33 -4.89 4.02 -1.15
CA ALA A 33 -4.42 4.16 -2.54
C ALA A 33 -3.01 4.74 -2.60
N ARG A 34 -2.87 6.06 -2.56
CA ARG A 34 -1.57 6.76 -2.65
C ARG A 34 -0.60 6.35 -1.54
N GLY A 35 -1.10 6.11 -0.33
CA GLY A 35 -0.30 5.62 0.80
C GLY A 35 0.40 4.29 0.51
N ALA A 36 -0.25 3.38 -0.22
CA ALA A 36 0.33 2.07 -0.56
C ALA A 36 1.46 2.18 -1.60
N LEU A 37 1.44 3.20 -2.47
CA LEU A 37 2.52 3.46 -3.44
C LEU A 37 3.78 4.02 -2.75
N ILE A 38 3.58 4.87 -1.73
CA ILE A 38 4.68 5.46 -0.96
C ILE A 38 5.27 4.44 0.01
N LYS A 39 4.40 3.65 0.63
CA LYS A 39 4.71 2.77 1.75
C LYS A 39 3.99 1.42 1.58
N PRO A 40 4.52 0.47 0.78
CA PRO A 40 3.87 -0.83 0.54
C PRO A 40 3.58 -1.63 1.81
N TRP A 41 4.31 -1.38 2.91
CA TRP A 41 4.11 -2.02 4.21
C TRP A 41 3.05 -1.34 5.10
N ILE A 42 2.36 -0.29 4.63
CA ILE A 42 1.29 0.40 5.37
C ILE A 42 0.17 -0.55 5.82
N PHE A 43 -0.08 -1.62 5.08
CA PHE A 43 -1.07 -2.63 5.47
C PHE A 43 -0.64 -3.40 6.74
N THR A 44 0.65 -3.65 6.92
CA THR A 44 1.19 -4.25 8.14
C THR A 44 1.02 -3.30 9.31
N GLU A 45 1.37 -2.04 9.13
CA GLU A 45 1.21 -1.00 10.15
C GLU A 45 -0.24 -0.84 10.60
N ILE A 46 -1.19 -0.77 9.65
CA ILE A 46 -2.62 -0.69 9.94
C ILE A 46 -3.08 -1.91 10.74
N LYS A 47 -2.72 -3.11 10.27
CA LYS A 47 -3.08 -4.39 10.90
C LYS A 47 -2.50 -4.51 12.32
N GLU A 48 -1.28 -4.05 12.52
CA GLU A 48 -0.57 -4.15 13.80
C GLU A 48 -0.76 -2.92 14.69
N HIS A 49 -1.55 -1.92 14.25
CA HIS A 49 -1.79 -0.66 14.95
C HIS A 49 -0.50 0.04 15.40
N ARG A 50 0.53 0.07 14.54
CA ARG A 50 1.82 0.70 14.84
C ARG A 50 2.42 1.36 13.62
N GLU A 51 3.27 2.35 13.83
CA GLU A 51 4.18 2.81 12.78
C GLU A 51 5.39 1.87 12.70
N TRP A 52 5.93 1.71 11.50
CA TRP A 52 7.09 0.88 11.25
C TRP A 52 8.13 1.61 10.42
N ASP A 53 9.17 2.05 11.11
CA ASP A 53 10.38 2.54 10.47
C ASP A 53 11.25 1.34 10.04
N ILE A 54 11.09 0.93 8.78
CA ILE A 54 11.88 -0.16 8.20
C ILE A 54 13.30 0.31 7.91
N SER A 55 14.25 -0.61 7.97
CA SER A 55 15.62 -0.32 7.57
C SER A 55 15.72 0.00 6.07
N ALA A 56 16.77 0.74 5.70
CA ALA A 56 17.07 1.00 4.28
C ALA A 56 17.23 -0.29 3.45
N ARG A 57 17.68 -1.39 4.08
CA ARG A 57 17.81 -2.70 3.43
C ARG A 57 16.46 -3.32 3.10
N GLU A 58 15.53 -3.32 4.06
CA GLU A 58 14.15 -3.79 3.84
C GLU A 58 13.46 -2.96 2.76
N ARG A 59 13.70 -1.65 2.74
CA ARG A 59 13.17 -0.76 1.69
C ARG A 59 13.71 -1.12 0.31
N LEU A 60 15.02 -1.31 0.19
CA LEU A 60 15.67 -1.71 -1.07
C LEU A 60 15.18 -3.08 -1.55
N GLU A 61 14.97 -4.01 -0.62
CA GLU A 61 14.39 -5.32 -0.91
C GLU A 61 12.97 -5.22 -1.47
N GLY A 62 12.16 -4.25 -1.00
CA GLY A 62 10.88 -3.93 -1.62
C GLY A 62 11.01 -3.51 -3.09
N VAL A 63 11.98 -2.63 -3.40
CA VAL A 63 12.25 -2.18 -4.78
C VAL A 63 12.74 -3.34 -5.65
N ARG A 64 13.59 -4.23 -5.12
CA ARG A 64 14.06 -5.42 -5.82
C ARG A 64 12.88 -6.32 -6.23
N ARG A 65 12.00 -6.66 -5.28
CA ARG A 65 10.80 -7.47 -5.56
C ARG A 65 9.87 -6.81 -6.58
N TYR A 66 9.69 -5.49 -6.47
CA TYR A 66 8.92 -4.75 -7.47
C TYR A 66 9.49 -4.91 -8.88
N ALA A 67 10.81 -4.72 -9.04
CA ALA A 67 11.48 -4.89 -10.33
C ALA A 67 11.36 -6.34 -10.86
N GLU A 68 11.53 -7.34 -10.00
CA GLU A 68 11.38 -8.75 -10.35
C GLU A 68 9.96 -9.08 -10.86
N TYR A 69 8.92 -8.60 -10.15
CA TYR A 69 7.53 -8.78 -10.58
C TYR A 69 7.20 -8.00 -11.83
N GLY A 70 7.69 -6.76 -11.95
CA GLY A 70 7.52 -5.93 -13.13
C GLY A 70 8.11 -6.59 -14.38
N LEU A 71 9.34 -7.10 -14.31
CA LEU A 71 9.97 -7.80 -15.43
C LEU A 71 9.30 -9.14 -15.75
N THR A 72 8.80 -9.86 -14.75
CA THR A 72 8.04 -11.10 -14.95
C THR A 72 6.70 -10.84 -15.65
N HIS A 73 6.03 -9.73 -15.31
CA HIS A 73 4.72 -9.41 -15.84
C HIS A 73 4.78 -8.71 -17.21
N PHE A 74 5.65 -7.71 -17.35
CA PHE A 74 5.75 -6.89 -18.56
C PHE A 74 6.75 -7.41 -19.60
N GLY A 75 7.68 -8.28 -19.19
CA GLY A 75 8.75 -8.80 -20.04
C GLY A 75 10.09 -8.10 -19.85
N THR A 76 11.15 -8.72 -20.38
CA THR A 76 12.55 -8.26 -20.28
C THR A 76 13.05 -7.57 -21.55
N ASP A 77 12.20 -7.42 -22.56
CA ASP A 77 12.48 -6.61 -23.73
C ASP A 77 12.40 -5.11 -23.39
N THR A 78 12.80 -4.24 -24.33
CA THR A 78 12.83 -2.80 -24.09
C THR A 78 11.45 -2.24 -23.72
N ALA A 79 10.37 -2.76 -24.32
CA ALA A 79 9.02 -2.33 -24.01
C ALA A 79 8.59 -2.74 -22.59
N GLY A 80 8.88 -3.98 -22.18
CA GLY A 80 8.58 -4.50 -20.85
C GLY A 80 9.37 -3.78 -19.76
N VAL A 81 10.67 -3.57 -19.96
CA VAL A 81 11.54 -2.81 -19.05
C VAL A 81 11.04 -1.37 -18.88
N ASN A 82 10.64 -0.71 -19.96
CA ASN A 82 10.10 0.66 -19.89
C ASN A 82 8.75 0.71 -19.18
N SER A 83 7.91 -0.31 -19.34
CA SER A 83 6.64 -0.43 -18.62
C SER A 83 6.86 -0.60 -17.12
N ALA A 84 7.79 -1.48 -16.71
CA ALA A 84 8.15 -1.69 -15.30
C ALA A 84 8.77 -0.44 -14.64
N ARG A 85 9.42 0.45 -15.40
CA ARG A 85 9.97 1.71 -14.89
C ARG A 85 8.95 2.83 -14.76
N ARG A 86 7.89 2.78 -15.57
CA ARG A 86 6.84 3.82 -15.62
C ARG A 86 5.93 3.76 -14.40
N TYR A 87 5.59 2.55 -14.00
CA TYR A 87 4.76 2.25 -12.84
C TYR A 87 5.63 2.02 -11.62
#